data_AF-A0A1I6SH38-F1
#
_entry.id   AF-A0A1I6SH38-F1
#
_cell.length_a   1.000
_cell.length_b   1.000
_cell.length_c   1.000
_cell.angle_alpha   90.00
_cell.angle_beta   90.00
_cell.angle_gamma   90.00
#
_symmetry.space_group_name_H-M   'P 1'
#
loop_
_entity.id
_entity.type
_entity.pdbx_description
1 polymer ?
#
loop_
_entity_poly.entity_id
_entity_poly.type
_entity_poly.pdbx_seq_one_letter_code
_entity_poly.pdbx_strand_id
1 'polypeptide(L)' 'MVNEQYQTKINFGDGIVITYGDSVSRQWIKFMAPLIHADEVKRRKRGGNYRDT' A
#
# COMPACT_ATOMS: atom_id res chain seq x y z
N MET A 1 4.68 7.08 -28.48
CA MET A 1 3.51 7.02 -27.58
C MET A 1 4.03 7.19 -26.17
N VAL A 2 3.74 8.29 -25.49
CA VAL A 2 4.13 8.49 -24.08
C VAL A 2 3.15 7.66 -23.25
N ASN A 3 3.63 6.58 -22.66
CA ASN A 3 2.83 5.74 -21.77
C ASN A 3 2.79 6.46 -20.41
N GLU A 4 1.95 7.48 -20.29
CA GLU A 4 1.72 8.18 -19.03
C GLU A 4 0.93 7.25 -18.10
N GLN A 5 1.64 6.31 -17.48
CA GLN A 5 1.03 5.38 -16.54
C GLN A 5 0.80 6.11 -15.22
N TYR A 6 -0.43 6.53 -14.98
CA TYR A 6 -0.81 7.31 -13.80
C TYR A 6 -0.83 6.42 -12.55
N GLN A 7 0.11 6.65 -11.63
CA GLN A 7 0.14 5.92 -10.35
C GLN A 7 -0.53 6.75 -9.24
N THR A 8 -1.36 6.09 -8.43
CA THR A 8 -1.91 6.70 -7.22
C THR A 8 -1.09 6.26 -6.02
N LYS A 9 -0.49 7.22 -5.31
CA LYS A 9 0.29 6.97 -4.09
C LYS A 9 -0.47 7.47 -2.86
N ILE A 10 -0.61 6.61 -1.85
CA ILE A 10 -1.20 6.96 -0.56
C ILE A 10 -0.11 6.84 0.50
N ASN A 11 0.24 7.98 1.10
CA ASN A 11 1.17 8.06 2.22
C ASN A 11 0.37 7.99 3.51
N PHE A 12 0.63 6.97 4.33
CA PHE A 12 0.12 6.88 5.68
C PHE A 12 1.11 7.53 6.65
N GLY A 13 0.58 8.13 7.74
CA GLY A 13 1.36 8.93 8.69
C GLY A 13 2.41 8.15 9.50
N ASP A 14 2.41 6.82 9.41
CA ASP A 14 3.35 5.90 10.05
C ASP A 14 4.52 5.48 9.12
N GLY A 15 4.65 6.14 7.96
CA GLY A 15 5.68 5.85 6.96
C GLY A 15 5.38 4.63 6.09
N ILE A 16 4.16 4.10 6.10
CA ILE A 16 3.71 3.13 5.09
C ILE A 16 3.26 3.90 3.84
N VAL A 17 3.77 3.50 2.68
CA VAL A 17 3.36 4.06 1.38
C VAL A 17 2.80 2.94 0.53
N ILE A 18 1.55 3.09 0.09
CA ILE A 18 0.89 2.14 -0.81
C ILE A 18 0.75 2.79 -2.19
N THR A 19 1.28 2.12 -3.21
CA THR A 19 1.24 2.58 -4.61
C THR A 19 0.31 1.69 -5.41
N TYR A 20 -0.62 2.30 -6.14
CA TYR A 20 -1.55 1.64 -7.04
C TYR A 20 -1.28 2.05 -8.48
N GLY A 21 -1.38 1.09 -9.41
CA GLY A 21 -1.37 1.35 -10.84
C GLY A 21 -2.65 2.05 -11.32
N ASP A 22 -2.62 2.52 -12.57
CA ASP A 22 -3.73 3.20 -13.26
C ASP A 22 -4.93 2.29 -13.52
N SER A 23 -4.72 0.98 -13.59
CA SER A 23 -5.76 -0.03 -13.81
C SER A 23 -6.75 -0.18 -12.64
N VAL A 24 -6.49 0.47 -11.50
CA VAL A 24 -7.30 0.33 -10.29
C VAL A 24 -8.16 1.58 -10.09
N SER A 25 -9.47 1.40 -9.92
CA SER A 25 -10.38 2.52 -9.72
C SER A 25 -10.11 3.25 -8.40
N ARG A 26 -10.25 4.58 -8.40
CA ARG A 26 -10.03 5.40 -7.20
C ARG A 26 -10.96 5.04 -6.05
N GLN A 27 -12.20 4.62 -6.34
CA GLN A 27 -13.14 4.15 -5.32
C GLN A 27 -12.64 2.86 -4.66
N TRP A 28 -12.11 1.93 -5.46
CA TRP A 28 -11.56 0.70 -4.92
C TRP A 28 -10.31 0.94 -4.08
N ILE A 29 -9.42 1.82 -4.54
CA ILE A 29 -8.25 2.26 -3.79
C ILE A 29 -8.67 2.82 -2.41
N LYS A 30 -9.67 3.71 -2.35
CA LYS A 30 -10.15 4.27 -1.07
C LYS A 30 -10.70 3.22 -0.13
N PHE A 31 -11.36 2.19 -0.65
CA PHE A 31 -11.90 1.10 0.15
C PHE A 31 -10.80 0.16 0.67
N MET A 32 -9.84 -0.21 -0.19
CA MET A 32 -8.82 -1.20 0.16
C MET A 32 -7.61 -0.63 0.89
N ALA A 33 -7.26 0.64 0.67
CA ALA A 33 -6.05 1.23 1.25
C ALA A 33 -5.99 1.11 2.78
N PRO A 34 -7.08 1.35 3.55
CA PRO A 34 -7.07 1.13 5.01
C PRO A 34 -6.85 -0.34 5.40
N LEU A 35 -7.42 -1.29 4.64
CA LEU A 35 -7.30 -2.72 4.92
C LEU A 35 -5.87 -3.23 4.68
N ILE A 36 -5.27 -2.83 3.55
CA ILE A 36 -3.89 -3.19 3.22
C ILE A 36 -2.92 -2.54 4.21
N HIS A 37 -3.16 -1.27 4.58
CA HIS A 37 -2.39 -0.59 5.60
C HIS A 37 -2.44 -1.33 6.95
N ALA A 38 -3.63 -1.77 7.39
CA ALA A 38 -3.77 -2.53 8.63
C ALA A 38 -3.03 -3.89 8.57
N ASP A 39 -3.01 -4.57 7.43
CA ASP A 39 -2.20 -5.79 7.23
C ASP A 39 -0.70 -5.47 7.33
N GLU A 40 -0.25 -4.40 6.67
CA GLU A 40 1.15 -3.99 6.69
C GLU A 40 1.61 -3.55 8.09
N VAL A 41 0.77 -2.83 8.85
CA VAL A 41 1.01 -2.52 10.27
C VAL A 41 1.12 -3.80 11.09
N LYS A 42 0.26 -4.79 10.87
CA LYS A 42 0.35 -6.10 11.55
C LYS A 42 1.63 -6.84 11.16
N ARG A 43 2.02 -6.82 9.88
CA ARG A 43 3.28 -7.41 9.40
C ARG A 43 4.48 -6.74 10.04
N ARG A 44 4.51 -5.41 10.13
CA ARG A 44 5.59 -4.67 10.81
C ARG A 44 5.66 -4.97 12.31
N LYS A 45 4.50 -5.10 12.98
CA LYS A 45 4.42 -5.50 14.40
C LYS A 45 4.86 -6.95 14.62
N ARG A 46 4.52 -7.87 13.71
CA ARG A 46 4.89 -9.29 13.75
C ARG A 46 6.32 -9.54 13.25
N GLY A 47 6.86 -8.65 12.43
CA GLY A 47 8.19 -8.67 11.81
C GLY A 47 9.35 -8.48 12.78
N GLY A 48 9.09 -8.35 14.09
CA GLY A 48 10.09 -8.64 15.12
C GLY A 48 10.54 -10.11 15.15
N ASN A 49 9.95 -11.00 14.34
CA ASN A 49 10.21 -12.44 14.38
C ASN A 49 10.50 -13.09 13.00
N TYR A 50 10.84 -12.32 11.96
CA TYR A 50 11.24 -12.83 10.63
C TYR A 50 12.73 -12.55 10.33
N ARG A 51 13.57 -12.63 11.36
CA ARG A 51 15.03 -12.49 11.25
C ARG A 51 15.81 -13.80 11.48
N ASP A 52 15.14 -14.94 11.66
CA ASP A 52 15.79 -16.20 12.10
C ASP A 52 15.29 -17.49 11.42
N THR A 53 14.90 -17.45 10.15
CA THR A 53 14.79 -18.67 9.31
C THR A 53 15.30 -18.43 7.91
#